data_AF-A0AAT9G9V3-F1
#
_entry.id   AF-A0AAT9G9V3-F1
#
_cell.length_a   1.000
_cell.length_b   1.000
_cell.length_c   1.000
_cell.angle_alpha   90.00
_cell.angle_beta   90.00
_cell.angle_gamma   90.00
#
_symmetry.space_group_name_H-M   'P 1'
#
loop_
_entity.id
_entity.type
_entity.pdbx_description
1 polymer ?
#
loop_
_entity_poly.entity_id
_entity_poly.type
_entity_poly.pdbx_seq_one_letter_code
_entity_poly.pdbx_strand_id
1 'polypeptide(L)'
;MTIITKETFMACKDVRLGWKKKPFKYGGKDFLFRGLITCAVTGKMVTSEIHSKTYSDGKVDEWTYLGTWNPKNPNKKIYVREDEVLKQVEEVFKRIG
;
A
#
# COMPACT_ATOMS: atom_id res chain seq x y z
N MET A 1 4.39 -19.66 42.10
CA MET A 1 4.94 -18.29 42.23
C MET A 1 4.96 -17.67 40.84
N THR A 2 4.20 -16.60 40.64
CA THR A 2 4.11 -15.92 39.34
C THR A 2 5.20 -14.87 39.30
N ILE A 3 6.21 -15.06 38.45
CA ILE A 3 7.40 -14.18 38.39
C ILE A 3 7.08 -12.88 37.64
N ILE A 4 6.11 -12.92 36.71
CA ILE A 4 5.64 -11.77 35.94
C ILE A 4 4.12 -11.85 35.70
N THR A 5 3.46 -10.70 35.55
CA THR A 5 2.02 -10.65 35.24
C THR A 5 1.73 -11.22 33.85
N LYS A 6 0.50 -11.72 33.67
CA LYS A 6 0.03 -12.23 32.37
C LYS A 6 0.10 -11.14 31.29
N GLU A 7 -0.18 -9.90 31.65
CA GLU A 7 -0.12 -8.73 30.75
C GLU A 7 1.30 -8.52 30.22
N THR A 8 2.31 -8.50 31.09
CA THR A 8 3.72 -8.36 30.68
C THR A 8 4.16 -9.51 29.80
N PHE A 9 3.75 -10.75 30.13
CA PHE A 9 4.04 -11.91 29.29
C PHE A 9 3.40 -11.81 27.91
N MET A 10 2.14 -11.38 27.82
CA MET A 10 1.44 -11.23 26.54
C MET A 10 2.04 -10.10 25.69
N ALA A 11 2.38 -8.95 26.29
CA ALA A 11 3.05 -7.86 25.58
C ALA A 11 4.39 -8.32 24.95
N CYS A 12 5.23 -9.02 25.73
CA CYS A 12 6.48 -9.59 25.22
C CYS A 12 6.24 -10.66 24.14
N LYS A 13 5.19 -11.47 24.30
CA LYS A 13 4.80 -12.50 23.32
C LYS A 13 4.37 -11.85 22.00
N ASP A 14 3.63 -10.76 22.04
CA ASP A 14 3.16 -10.05 20.84
C ASP A 14 4.31 -9.40 20.07
N VAL A 15 5.28 -8.80 20.77
CA VAL A 15 6.51 -8.30 20.14
C VAL A 15 7.31 -9.44 19.51
N ARG A 16 7.51 -10.55 20.24
CA ARG A 16 8.25 -11.73 19.77
C ARG A 16 7.59 -12.36 18.54
N LEU A 17 6.26 -12.46 18.52
CA LEU A 17 5.49 -13.01 17.40
C LEU A 17 5.33 -12.01 16.24
N GLY A 18 5.39 -10.70 16.52
CA GLY A 18 5.35 -9.62 15.54
C GLY A 18 6.66 -9.38 14.80
N TRP A 19 7.80 -9.85 15.34
CA TRP A 19 9.16 -9.58 14.81
C TRP A 19 9.39 -10.05 13.36
N LYS A 20 8.67 -11.07 12.88
CA LYS A 20 8.74 -11.53 11.47
C LYS A 20 7.81 -10.77 10.53
N LYS A 21 6.92 -9.91 11.03
CA LYS A 21 6.13 -9.02 10.17
C LYS A 21 7.10 -8.00 9.60
N LYS A 22 7.17 -7.93 8.26
CA LYS A 22 8.03 -6.99 7.55
C LYS A 22 7.80 -5.60 8.15
N PRO A 23 8.82 -4.95 8.77
CA PRO A 23 8.61 -3.67 9.43
C PRO A 23 8.04 -2.68 8.41
N PHE A 24 6.94 -2.03 8.79
CA PHE A 24 6.42 -0.90 8.05
C PHE A 24 7.52 0.16 8.02
N LYS A 25 8.13 0.38 6.85
CA LYS A 25 9.15 1.42 6.66
C LYS A 25 8.47 2.78 6.81
N TYR A 26 8.42 3.26 8.04
CA TYR A 26 8.06 4.64 8.36
C TYR A 26 9.17 5.53 7.79
N GLY A 27 8.87 6.29 6.71
CA GLY A 27 9.83 7.17 6.04
C GLY A 27 10.21 6.82 4.59
N GLY A 28 9.52 5.87 3.92
CA GLY A 28 9.52 5.82 2.45
C GLY A 28 8.54 6.86 1.88
N LYS A 29 8.70 7.27 0.61
CA LYS A 29 7.72 8.15 -0.10
C LYS A 29 6.28 7.77 0.30
N ASP A 30 5.49 8.77 0.71
CA ASP A 30 4.13 8.61 1.22
C ASP A 30 3.18 8.21 0.10
N PHE A 31 3.19 6.92 -0.21
CA PHE A 31 2.20 6.31 -1.10
C PHE A 31 1.00 5.86 -0.26
N LEU A 32 -0.17 6.41 -0.56
CA LEU A 32 -1.36 6.24 0.27
C LEU A 32 -1.75 4.77 0.42
N PHE A 33 -1.68 4.01 -0.67
CA PHE A 33 -2.11 2.61 -0.69
C PHE A 33 -0.99 1.60 -0.43
N ARG A 34 0.17 2.05 0.04
CA ARG A 34 1.33 1.20 0.27
C ARG A 34 1.01 0.05 1.23
N GLY A 35 1.03 -1.16 0.72
CA GLY A 35 0.80 -2.38 1.51
C GLY A 35 -0.66 -2.60 1.91
N LEU A 36 -1.60 -1.81 1.40
CA LEU A 36 -3.03 -1.93 1.69
C LEU A 36 -3.78 -2.72 0.62
N ILE A 37 -3.31 -2.69 -0.62
CA ILE A 37 -4.04 -3.23 -1.78
C ILE A 37 -3.31 -4.41 -2.42
N THR A 38 -4.09 -5.40 -2.85
CA THR A 38 -3.63 -6.59 -3.57
C THR A 38 -4.39 -6.72 -4.89
N CYS A 39 -3.73 -7.28 -5.90
CA CYS A 39 -4.33 -7.55 -7.20
C CYS A 39 -5.31 -8.73 -7.06
N ALA A 40 -6.59 -8.51 -7.36
CA ALA A 40 -7.60 -9.58 -7.32
C ALA A 40 -7.29 -10.76 -8.26
N VAL A 41 -6.55 -10.52 -9.36
CA VAL A 41 -6.24 -11.53 -10.38
C VAL A 41 -5.07 -12.41 -9.98
N THR A 42 -4.03 -11.84 -9.36
CA THR A 42 -2.77 -12.55 -9.08
C THR A 42 -2.50 -12.75 -7.60
N GLY A 43 -3.27 -12.11 -6.72
CA GLY A 43 -3.03 -12.06 -5.28
C GLY A 43 -1.79 -11.26 -4.85
N LYS A 44 -0.99 -10.76 -5.81
CA LYS A 44 0.24 -10.02 -5.53
C LYS A 44 -0.08 -8.64 -4.96
N MET A 45 0.79 -8.16 -4.07
CA MET A 45 0.71 -6.79 -3.55
C MET A 45 0.93 -5.79 -4.68
N VAL A 46 0.07 -4.77 -4.75
CA VAL A 46 0.21 -3.67 -5.71
C VAL A 46 1.27 -2.70 -5.20
N THR A 47 2.10 -2.21 -6.11
CA THR A 47 3.21 -1.29 -5.79
C THR A 47 2.98 0.08 -6.38
N SER A 48 3.25 1.13 -5.61
CA SER A 48 3.18 2.51 -6.08
C SER A 48 4.51 2.96 -6.70
N GLU A 49 4.44 3.64 -7.84
CA GLU A 49 5.56 4.15 -8.64
C GLU A 49 5.28 5.62 -9.02
N ILE A 50 6.30 6.49 -8.97
CA ILE A 50 6.17 7.89 -9.45
C ILE A 50 6.67 7.98 -10.87
N HIS A 51 5.85 8.56 -11.73
CA HIS A 51 6.19 8.85 -13.11
C HIS A 51 6.25 10.37 -13.26
N SER A 52 7.41 10.89 -13.66
CA SER A 52 7.61 12.29 -13.98
C SER A 52 7.66 12.49 -15.49
N LYS A 53 7.13 13.61 -15.96
CA LYS A 53 7.20 14.04 -17.36
C LYS A 53 7.68 15.48 -17.42
N THR A 54 8.78 15.68 -18.12
CA THR A 54 9.29 17.01 -18.46
C THR A 54 8.73 17.42 -19.82
N TYR A 55 8.14 18.60 -19.89
CA TYR A 55 7.60 19.19 -21.12
C TYR A 55 8.65 20.05 -21.81
N SER A 56 8.39 20.39 -23.07
CA SER A 56 9.28 21.21 -23.90
C SER A 56 9.50 22.63 -23.37
N ASP A 57 8.61 23.13 -22.51
CA ASP A 57 8.70 24.42 -21.83
C ASP A 57 9.50 24.37 -20.50
N GLY A 58 10.04 23.19 -20.14
CA GLY A 58 10.78 22.97 -18.91
C GLY A 58 9.90 22.64 -17.69
N LYS A 59 8.58 22.62 -17.83
CA LYS A 59 7.68 22.19 -16.75
C LYS A 59 7.88 20.70 -16.45
N VAL A 60 7.85 20.32 -15.17
CA VAL A 60 7.86 18.92 -14.73
C VAL A 60 6.57 18.63 -14.00
N ASP A 61 5.79 17.67 -14.49
CA ASP A 61 4.64 17.13 -13.76
C ASP A 61 4.98 15.72 -13.24
N GLU A 62 4.59 15.43 -12.01
CA GLU A 62 4.77 14.12 -11.38
C GLU A 62 3.41 13.51 -11.01
N TRP A 63 3.28 12.21 -11.21
CA TRP A 63 2.09 11.47 -10.82
C TRP A 63 2.42 10.12 -10.21
N THR A 64 1.63 9.73 -9.22
CA THR A 64 1.72 8.42 -8.61
C THR A 64 0.82 7.43 -9.33
N TYR A 65 1.38 6.28 -9.69
CA TYR A 65 0.70 5.18 -10.32
C TYR A 65 0.78 3.92 -9.44
N LEU A 66 -0.27 3.12 -9.49
CA LEU A 66 -0.40 1.81 -8.89
C LEU A 66 -0.16 0.74 -9.96
N GLY A 67 0.92 -0.01 -9.82
CA GLY A 67 1.28 -1.11 -10.71
C GLY A 67 0.55 -2.41 -10.34
N THR A 68 -0.33 -2.88 -11.21
CA THR A 68 -1.10 -4.11 -11.06
C THR A 68 -1.05 -4.96 -12.35
N TRP A 69 -1.81 -6.04 -12.42
CA TRP A 69 -1.82 -6.97 -13.56
C TRP A 69 -3.17 -6.95 -14.30
N ASN A 70 -3.11 -7.10 -15.61
CA ASN A 70 -4.30 -7.06 -16.46
C ASN A 70 -5.20 -8.28 -16.20
N PRO A 71 -6.52 -8.09 -15.99
CA PRO A 71 -7.44 -9.21 -15.74
C PRO A 71 -7.60 -10.16 -16.92
N LYS A 72 -7.47 -9.68 -18.17
CA LYS A 72 -7.52 -10.51 -19.37
C LYS A 72 -6.19 -11.19 -19.69
N ASN A 73 -5.08 -10.63 -19.21
CA ASN A 73 -3.75 -11.20 -19.39
C ASN A 73 -2.92 -10.99 -18.12
N PRO A 74 -2.95 -11.95 -17.17
CA PRO A 74 -2.30 -11.83 -15.86
C PRO A 74 -0.78 -11.65 -15.90
N ASN A 75 -0.13 -11.87 -17.04
CA ASN A 75 1.31 -11.66 -17.22
C ASN A 75 1.65 -10.22 -17.62
N LYS A 76 0.67 -9.42 -18.02
CA LYS A 76 0.88 -8.03 -18.44
C LYS A 76 0.64 -7.07 -17.28
N LYS A 77 1.68 -6.31 -16.90
CA LYS A 77 1.56 -5.23 -15.93
C LYS A 77 0.80 -4.04 -16.54
N ILE A 78 -0.07 -3.43 -15.75
CA ILE A 78 -0.82 -2.22 -16.06
C ILE A 78 -0.65 -1.22 -14.93
N TYR A 79 -0.87 0.05 -15.25
CA TYR A 79 -0.70 1.16 -14.32
C TYR A 79 -1.99 1.96 -14.24
N VAL A 80 -2.46 2.18 -13.02
CA VAL A 80 -3.65 2.97 -12.73
C VAL A 80 -3.22 4.15 -11.87
N ARG A 81 -3.85 5.30 -12.06
CA ARG A 81 -3.55 6.51 -11.29
C ARG A 81 -3.96 6.34 -9.82
N GLU A 82 -3.09 6.71 -8.89
CA GLU A 82 -3.41 6.60 -7.46
C GLU A 82 -4.61 7.49 -7.07
N ASP A 83 -4.74 8.65 -7.71
CA ASP A 83 -5.85 9.58 -7.48
C ASP A 83 -7.21 9.04 -7.96
N GLU A 84 -7.24 8.19 -9.00
CA GLU A 84 -8.47 7.54 -9.46
C GLU A 84 -8.97 6.50 -8.45
N VAL A 85 -8.05 5.76 -7.83
CA VAL A 85 -8.39 4.77 -6.80
C VAL A 85 -8.81 5.47 -5.52
N LEU A 86 -8.17 6.58 -5.16
CA LEU A 86 -8.57 7.40 -4.02
C LEU A 86 -10.01 7.91 -4.14
N LYS A 87 -10.39 8.44 -5.31
CA LYS A 87 -11.77 8.88 -5.55
C LYS A 87 -12.79 7.77 -5.33
N GLN A 88 -12.51 6.54 -5.80
CA GLN A 88 -13.39 5.40 -5.58
C GLN A 88 -13.54 5.07 -4.09
N VAL A 89 -12.44 5.14 -3.33
CA VAL A 89 -12.46 4.91 -1.89
C VAL A 89 -13.25 5.99 -1.17
N GLU A 90 -13.06 7.27 -1.51
CA GLU A 90 -13.84 8.38 -0.96
C GLU A 90 -15.34 8.23 -1.21
N GLU A 91 -15.74 7.80 -2.41
CA GLU A 91 -17.14 7.53 -2.73
C GLU A 91 -17.75 6.42 -1.87
N VAL A 92 -16.99 5.37 -1.56
CA VAL A 92 -17.43 4.31 -0.65
C VAL A 92 -17.62 4.86 0.77
N PHE A 93 -16.67 5.65 1.27
CA PHE A 93 -16.77 6.25 2.60
C PHE A 93 -17.97 7.21 2.71
N LYS A 94 -18.25 8.01 1.67
CA LYS A 94 -19.42 8.91 1.62
C LYS A 94 -20.78 8.18 1.65
N ARG A 95 -20.82 6.88 1.35
CA ARG A 95 -22.05 6.08 1.42
C ARG A 95 -22.26 5.44 2.79
N ILE A 96 -21.21 5.39 3.61
CA ILE A 96 -21.23 4.72 4.92
C ILE A 96 -21.29 5.74 6.06
N GLY A 97 -20.72 6.93 5.88
CA GLY A 97 -20.86 8.08 6.78
C GLY A 97 -22.04 8.96 6.41
#